data_AF-A0A6P2FH87-F1
#
_entry.id   AF-A0A6P2FH87-F1
#
_cell.length_a   1.000
_cell.length_b   1.000
_cell.length_c   1.000
_cell.angle_alpha   90.00
_cell.angle_beta   90.00
_cell.angle_gamma   90.00
#
_symmetry.space_group_name_H-M   'P 1'
#
loop_
_entity.id
_entity.type
_entity.pdbx_description
1 polymer ?
#
loop_
_entity_poly.entity_id
_entity_poly.type
_entity_poly.pdbx_seq_one_letter_code
_entity_poly.pdbx_strand_id
1 'polypeptide(L)'
;MKTPFVVLLGLLLAGAGAAASAAEVTLEGNHLVVTGMLDGSAMKAFTEHLASGKVRTVVFENSLGGTAEVAGDYARAIQATGVNTEARGQCYAACAYAFLAGKEHRFGRGFQINGLLIPIGTRPQPGELTNRWRGDGAQKTLAEFITAPASADGPQPTAAAVAAVAAVPASAPKERWQPDHGVLFTSTPTLFGRVYNSFYCDGTQGRDMSRCEVLSDADPYKLGVLSP
;
A
#
# COMPACT_ATOMS: atom_id res chain seq x y z
N MET A 1 48.90 -27.26 37.64
CA MET A 1 47.96 -26.27 38.21
C MET A 1 47.52 -25.35 37.07
N LYS A 2 46.21 -25.10 36.97
CA LYS A 2 45.52 -24.41 35.87
C LYS A 2 45.75 -22.90 35.93
N THR A 3 45.97 -22.26 34.79
CA THR A 3 45.63 -20.84 34.59
C THR A 3 44.93 -20.68 33.25
N PRO A 4 43.71 -20.11 33.22
CA PRO A 4 42.86 -20.09 32.05
C PRO A 4 43.13 -18.88 31.15
N PHE A 5 43.07 -19.16 29.86
CA PHE A 5 42.79 -18.23 28.78
C PHE A 5 41.40 -17.61 29.04
N VAL A 6 41.29 -16.29 29.19
CA VAL A 6 40.00 -15.59 29.11
C VAL A 6 40.13 -14.43 28.14
N VAL A 7 39.51 -14.68 27.00
CA VAL A 7 39.21 -13.77 25.88
C VAL A 7 38.19 -12.74 26.35
N LEU A 8 38.43 -11.46 26.08
CA LEU A 8 37.37 -10.45 26.07
C LEU A 8 37.58 -9.49 24.89
N LEU A 9 37.11 -9.90 23.71
CA LEU A 9 36.88 -9.00 22.59
C LEU A 9 35.36 -8.82 22.48
N GLY A 10 34.86 -7.73 23.07
CA GLY A 10 33.45 -7.37 23.03
C GLY A 10 33.08 -6.90 21.62
N LEU A 11 32.29 -7.71 20.91
CA LEU A 11 31.72 -7.36 19.62
C LEU A 11 30.44 -6.54 19.86
N LEU A 12 30.51 -5.24 19.55
CA LEU A 12 29.36 -4.34 19.43
C LEU A 12 28.51 -4.78 18.23
N LEU A 13 27.42 -5.53 18.46
CA LEU A 13 26.34 -5.64 17.48
C LEU A 13 25.48 -4.39 17.57
N ALA A 14 25.80 -3.38 16.75
CA ALA A 14 24.86 -2.31 16.43
C ALA A 14 23.73 -2.92 15.59
N GLY A 15 22.54 -3.02 16.18
CA GLY A 15 21.33 -3.43 15.47
C GLY A 15 21.00 -2.40 14.40
N ALA A 16 21.23 -2.75 13.13
CA ALA A 16 20.72 -2.01 11.99
C ALA A 16 19.20 -2.26 11.92
N GLY A 17 18.42 -1.39 12.58
CA GLY A 17 17.02 -1.24 12.22
C GLY A 17 16.97 -0.84 10.75
N ALA A 18 16.30 -1.64 9.91
CA ALA A 18 16.04 -1.28 8.53
C ALA A 18 15.19 -0.01 8.52
N ALA A 19 15.84 1.16 8.50
CA ALA A 19 15.19 2.39 8.14
C ALA A 19 14.63 2.17 6.74
N ALA A 20 13.31 2.30 6.59
CA ALA A 20 12.71 2.31 5.28
C ALA A 20 13.35 3.48 4.51
N SER A 21 14.06 3.18 3.43
CA SER A 21 14.66 4.20 2.57
C SER A 21 13.54 5.02 1.91
N ALA A 22 13.79 6.30 1.70
CA ALA A 22 12.93 7.14 0.86
C ALA A 22 12.78 6.53 -0.54
N ALA A 23 11.74 6.94 -1.28
CA ALA A 23 11.52 6.42 -2.62
C ALA A 23 12.71 6.73 -3.54
N GLU A 24 13.18 5.71 -4.25
CA GLU A 24 14.14 5.86 -5.35
C GLU A 24 13.48 5.43 -6.66
N VAL A 25 13.79 6.16 -7.74
CA VAL A 25 13.22 5.94 -9.07
C VAL A 25 14.34 5.75 -10.07
N THR A 26 14.32 4.64 -10.80
CA THR A 26 15.32 4.29 -11.80
C THR A 26 14.66 3.82 -13.09
N LEU A 27 15.13 4.31 -14.24
CA LEU A 27 14.65 3.88 -15.55
C LEU A 27 15.51 2.71 -16.07
N GLU A 28 14.90 1.53 -16.21
CA GLU A 28 15.50 0.32 -16.75
C GLU A 28 14.82 -0.03 -18.09
N GLY A 29 15.40 0.45 -19.20
CA GLY A 29 14.79 0.27 -20.52
C GLY A 29 13.42 0.98 -20.59
N ASN A 30 12.35 0.20 -20.71
CA ASN A 30 10.96 0.67 -20.70
C ASN A 30 10.25 0.49 -19.35
N HIS A 31 10.99 0.09 -18.31
CA HIS A 31 10.47 -0.07 -16.95
C HIS A 31 10.94 1.07 -16.07
N LEU A 32 10.00 1.73 -15.38
CA LEU A 32 10.32 2.69 -14.34
C LEU A 32 10.24 1.97 -12.99
N VAL A 33 11.39 1.64 -12.42
CA VAL A 33 11.49 0.92 -11.16
C VAL A 33 11.42 1.92 -10.00
N VAL A 34 10.51 1.68 -9.07
CA VAL A 34 10.27 2.47 -7.86
C VAL A 34 10.52 1.57 -6.66
N THR A 35 11.51 1.93 -5.84
CA THR A 35 11.85 1.19 -4.61
C THR A 35 11.68 2.10 -3.39
N GLY A 36 11.55 1.50 -2.20
CA GLY A 36 11.49 2.26 -0.95
C GLY A 36 10.11 2.87 -0.65
N MET A 37 10.08 3.80 0.31
CA MET A 37 8.86 4.39 0.85
C MET A 37 8.31 5.48 -0.07
N LEU A 38 7.04 5.37 -0.48
CA LEU A 38 6.37 6.44 -1.23
C LEU A 38 6.01 7.61 -0.31
N ASP A 39 7.00 8.43 0.02
CA ASP A 39 6.87 9.63 0.87
C ASP A 39 6.64 10.92 0.06
N GLY A 40 6.57 10.81 -1.26
CA GLY A 40 6.36 11.93 -2.19
C GLY A 40 7.65 12.63 -2.64
N SER A 41 8.80 12.35 -2.02
CA SER A 41 10.09 12.99 -2.38
C SER A 41 10.52 12.71 -3.82
N ALA A 42 10.23 11.52 -4.34
CA ALA A 42 10.56 11.12 -5.71
C ALA A 42 9.53 11.50 -6.78
N MET A 43 8.43 12.18 -6.42
CA MET A 43 7.30 12.46 -7.32
C MET A 43 7.72 13.24 -8.57
N LYS A 44 8.62 14.22 -8.41
CA LYS A 44 9.12 15.01 -9.53
C LYS A 44 9.86 14.14 -10.55
N ALA A 45 10.85 13.36 -10.11
CA ALA A 45 11.59 12.47 -11.00
C ALA A 45 10.68 11.41 -11.64
N PHE A 46 9.73 10.87 -10.86
CA PHE A 46 8.74 9.93 -11.34
C PHE A 46 7.92 10.49 -12.52
N THR A 47 7.34 11.68 -12.34
CA THR A 47 6.53 12.33 -13.37
C THR A 47 7.35 12.75 -14.60
N GLU A 48 8.60 13.19 -14.42
CA GLU A 48 9.52 13.48 -15.53
C GLU A 48 9.80 12.23 -16.38
N HIS A 49 10.06 11.09 -15.74
CA HIS A 49 10.26 9.82 -16.46
C HIS A 49 9.00 9.37 -17.20
N LEU A 50 7.82 9.48 -16.59
CA LEU A 50 6.55 9.16 -17.26
C LEU A 50 6.28 10.09 -18.46
N ALA A 51 6.50 11.39 -18.30
CA ALA A 51 6.31 12.38 -19.36
C ALA A 51 7.26 12.17 -20.55
N SER A 52 8.37 11.47 -20.37
CA SER A 52 9.28 11.12 -21.47
C SER A 52 8.67 10.20 -22.53
N GLY A 53 7.55 9.52 -22.21
CA GLY A 53 6.87 8.57 -23.11
C GLY A 53 7.61 7.25 -23.34
N LYS A 54 8.77 7.04 -22.70
CA LYS A 54 9.58 5.82 -22.83
C LYS A 54 9.09 4.68 -21.93
N VAL A 55 8.40 5.02 -20.84
CA VAL A 55 7.94 4.07 -19.83
C VAL A 55 6.70 3.33 -20.36
N ARG A 56 6.74 2.00 -20.31
CA ARG A 56 5.57 1.14 -20.57
C ARG A 56 5.01 0.53 -19.29
N THR A 57 5.87 0.31 -18.30
CA THR A 57 5.52 -0.34 -17.03
C THR A 57 6.18 0.39 -15.88
N VAL A 58 5.41 0.74 -14.86
CA VAL A 58 5.94 1.15 -13.55
C VAL A 58 6.08 -0.10 -12.69
N VAL A 59 7.29 -0.39 -12.22
CA VAL A 59 7.59 -1.55 -11.39
C VAL A 59 7.79 -1.07 -9.95
N PHE A 60 6.87 -1.42 -9.06
CA PHE A 60 7.05 -1.20 -7.62
C PHE A 60 7.80 -2.38 -7.03
N GLU A 61 9.04 -2.16 -6.62
CA GLU A 61 9.90 -3.20 -6.05
C GLU A 61 10.17 -2.93 -4.57
N ASN A 62 9.62 -3.78 -3.71
CA ASN A 62 9.69 -3.64 -2.24
C ASN A 62 9.32 -2.21 -1.77
N SER A 63 8.27 -1.65 -2.37
CA SER A 63 7.83 -0.30 -2.11
C SER A 63 6.67 -0.27 -1.10
N LEU A 64 6.76 0.61 -0.11
CA LEU A 64 5.92 0.56 1.08
C LEU A 64 5.36 1.94 1.45
N GLY A 65 4.34 1.93 2.30
CA GLY A 65 3.96 3.10 3.10
C GLY A 65 3.38 4.24 2.28
N GLY A 66 3.54 5.47 2.77
CA GLY A 66 2.96 6.68 2.19
C GLY A 66 1.59 7.05 2.77
N THR A 67 1.19 8.31 2.55
CA THR A 67 -0.14 8.80 2.90
C THR A 67 -1.13 8.51 1.77
N ALA A 68 -2.43 8.64 2.05
CA ALA A 68 -3.47 8.51 1.03
C ALA A 68 -3.32 9.55 -0.09
N GLU A 69 -2.86 10.76 0.23
CA GLU A 69 -2.62 11.84 -0.72
C GLU A 69 -1.48 11.48 -1.67
N VAL A 70 -0.34 11.00 -1.14
CA VAL A 70 0.79 10.56 -1.96
C VAL A 70 0.37 9.40 -2.87
N ALA A 71 -0.41 8.45 -2.34
CA ALA A 71 -0.99 7.37 -3.14
C ALA A 71 -1.80 7.92 -4.32
N GLY A 72 -2.63 8.93 -4.06
CA GLY A 72 -3.47 9.58 -5.05
C GLY A 72 -2.65 10.31 -6.11
N ASP A 73 -1.55 10.96 -5.72
CA ASP A 73 -0.67 11.67 -6.64
C ASP A 73 -0.01 10.71 -7.64
N TYR A 74 0.57 9.61 -7.14
CA TYR A 74 1.16 8.56 -7.99
C TYR A 74 0.09 7.92 -8.89
N ALA A 75 -1.07 7.59 -8.33
CA ALA A 75 -2.17 6.99 -9.08
C ALA A 75 -2.63 7.87 -10.25
N ARG A 76 -2.81 9.18 -10.02
CA ARG A 76 -3.21 10.12 -11.08
C ARG A 76 -2.16 10.22 -12.18
N ALA A 77 -0.88 10.27 -11.82
CA ALA A 77 0.21 10.31 -12.80
C ALA A 77 0.26 9.03 -13.67
N ILE A 78 0.07 7.86 -13.06
CA ILE A 78 0.02 6.57 -13.77
C ILE A 78 -1.19 6.50 -14.71
N GLN A 79 -2.37 6.87 -14.23
CA GLN A 79 -3.59 6.90 -15.05
C GLN A 79 -3.47 7.83 -16.25
N ALA A 80 -2.93 9.04 -16.03
CA ALA A 80 -2.76 10.04 -17.08
C ALA A 80 -1.86 9.57 -18.22
N THR A 81 -0.94 8.64 -17.94
CA THR A 81 -0.01 8.09 -18.95
C THR A 81 -0.44 6.73 -19.50
N GLY A 82 -1.38 6.04 -18.85
CA GLY A 82 -1.92 4.76 -19.31
C GLY A 82 -0.88 3.63 -19.31
N VAL A 83 0.17 3.74 -18.49
CA VAL A 83 1.20 2.70 -18.34
C VAL A 83 0.67 1.52 -17.54
N ASN A 84 1.33 0.37 -17.71
CA ASN A 84 1.06 -0.81 -16.88
C ASN A 84 1.77 -0.69 -15.52
N THR A 85 1.36 -1.50 -14.55
CA THR A 85 2.01 -1.60 -13.25
C THR A 85 2.39 -3.04 -12.92
N GLU A 86 3.53 -3.19 -12.25
CA GLU A 86 4.03 -4.48 -11.77
C GLU A 86 4.47 -4.37 -10.32
N ALA A 87 4.08 -5.32 -9.48
CA ALA A 87 4.56 -5.42 -8.10
C ALA A 87 5.58 -6.56 -7.95
N ARG A 88 6.79 -6.24 -7.47
CA ARG A 88 7.88 -7.18 -7.16
C ARG A 88 8.19 -7.15 -5.68
N GLY A 89 8.16 -8.31 -5.02
CA GLY A 89 8.28 -8.34 -3.57
C GLY A 89 7.06 -7.70 -2.91
N GLN A 90 7.28 -6.74 -2.02
CA GLN A 90 6.19 -6.12 -1.25
C GLN A 90 5.73 -4.78 -1.86
N CYS A 91 4.41 -4.58 -1.99
CA CYS A 91 3.80 -3.32 -2.42
C CYS A 91 2.63 -2.96 -1.50
N TYR A 92 2.90 -2.19 -0.44
CA TYR A 92 1.93 -1.96 0.64
C TYR A 92 1.50 -0.50 0.75
N ALA A 93 0.29 -0.27 1.27
CA ALA A 93 -0.27 1.05 1.54
C ALA A 93 -0.39 1.94 0.28
N ALA A 94 0.30 3.09 0.22
CA ALA A 94 0.22 3.97 -0.94
C ALA A 94 0.71 3.29 -2.21
N CYS A 95 1.69 2.37 -2.09
CA CYS A 95 2.16 1.56 -3.22
C CYS A 95 1.02 0.79 -3.86
N ALA A 96 0.18 0.16 -3.03
CA ALA A 96 -0.87 -0.69 -3.53
C ALA A 96 -1.90 0.09 -4.35
N TYR A 97 -2.23 1.32 -3.92
CA TYR A 97 -3.12 2.20 -4.68
C TYR A 97 -2.48 2.77 -5.95
N ALA A 98 -1.18 3.11 -5.91
CA ALA A 98 -0.45 3.50 -7.11
C ALA A 98 -0.38 2.34 -8.12
N PHE A 99 -0.17 1.12 -7.64
CA PHE A 99 -0.19 -0.10 -8.45
C PHE A 99 -1.55 -0.32 -9.13
N LEU A 100 -2.67 -0.16 -8.42
CA LEU A 100 -4.02 -0.33 -8.98
C LEU A 100 -4.40 0.73 -10.03
N ALA A 101 -3.60 1.79 -10.17
CA ALA A 101 -3.84 2.84 -11.13
C ALA A 101 -3.36 2.51 -12.55
N GLY A 102 -2.60 1.42 -12.71
CA GLY A 102 -2.10 0.95 -14.00
C GLY A 102 -3.22 0.51 -14.93
N LYS A 103 -2.99 0.64 -16.24
CA LYS A 103 -3.91 0.12 -17.27
C LYS A 103 -4.08 -1.40 -17.15
N GLU A 104 -2.95 -2.09 -16.97
CA GLU A 104 -2.89 -3.49 -16.57
C GLU A 104 -1.97 -3.59 -15.35
N HIS A 105 -2.33 -4.45 -14.41
CA HIS A 105 -1.66 -4.59 -13.13
C HIS A 105 -1.35 -6.08 -12.87
N ARG A 106 -0.07 -6.40 -12.64
CA ARG A 106 0.42 -7.78 -12.50
C ARG A 106 1.42 -7.95 -11.37
N PHE A 107 1.52 -9.16 -10.82
CA PHE A 107 2.68 -9.52 -9.99
C PHE A 107 3.89 -9.88 -10.86
N GLY A 108 5.09 -9.59 -10.35
CA GLY A 108 6.35 -9.97 -10.98
C GLY A 108 6.50 -11.49 -11.12
N ARG A 109 7.12 -11.92 -12.21
CA ARG A 109 7.21 -13.34 -12.62
C ARG A 109 8.43 -14.10 -12.09
N GLY A 110 9.26 -13.48 -11.27
CA GLY A 110 10.46 -14.11 -10.69
C GLY A 110 10.15 -15.19 -9.64
N PHE A 111 11.18 -15.68 -8.96
CA PHE A 111 11.04 -16.66 -7.88
C PHE A 111 10.73 -16.04 -6.50
N GLN A 112 10.61 -14.71 -6.43
CA GLN A 112 10.17 -14.05 -5.21
C GLN A 112 8.68 -14.29 -4.92
N ILE A 113 8.34 -14.29 -3.63
CA ILE A 113 6.98 -14.12 -3.16
C ILE A 113 6.63 -12.64 -3.35
N ASN A 114 5.47 -12.37 -3.94
CA ASN A 114 4.97 -11.01 -4.05
C ASN A 114 3.79 -10.81 -3.09
N GLY A 115 3.69 -9.62 -2.51
CA GLY A 115 2.60 -9.20 -1.63
C GLY A 115 2.08 -7.83 -2.01
N LEU A 116 0.76 -7.67 -2.04
CA LEU A 116 0.07 -6.40 -2.25
C LEU A 116 -0.92 -6.20 -1.11
N LEU A 117 -0.67 -5.22 -0.23
CA LEU A 117 -1.56 -4.90 0.89
C LEU A 117 -2.30 -3.61 0.57
N ILE A 118 -3.60 -3.73 0.31
CA ILE A 118 -4.48 -2.59 0.02
C ILE A 118 -5.19 -2.18 1.31
N PRO A 119 -4.92 -0.97 1.86
CA PRO A 119 -5.64 -0.47 3.01
C PRO A 119 -7.13 -0.34 2.75
N ILE A 120 -7.97 -0.63 3.74
CA ILE A 120 -9.42 -0.42 3.68
C ILE A 120 -9.91 0.18 5.00
N GLY A 121 -10.83 1.14 4.93
CA GLY A 121 -11.28 1.88 6.12
C GLY A 121 -12.14 1.05 7.07
N THR A 122 -12.80 0.01 6.58
CA THR A 122 -13.62 -0.92 7.36
C THR A 122 -13.41 -2.34 6.87
N ARG A 123 -13.53 -3.31 7.78
CA ARG A 123 -13.46 -4.72 7.43
C ARG A 123 -14.58 -5.05 6.42
N PRO A 124 -14.24 -5.62 5.25
CA PRO A 124 -15.21 -5.94 4.23
C PRO A 124 -15.88 -7.27 4.54
N GLN A 125 -17.15 -7.41 4.17
CA GLN A 125 -17.77 -8.73 4.05
C GLN A 125 -17.23 -9.42 2.78
N PRO A 126 -17.13 -10.76 2.74
CA PRO A 126 -16.57 -11.48 1.58
C PRO A 126 -17.23 -11.10 0.24
N GLY A 127 -18.54 -10.87 0.23
CA GLY A 127 -19.28 -10.44 -0.97
C GLY A 127 -19.00 -9.00 -1.42
N GLU A 128 -18.59 -8.10 -0.52
CA GLU A 128 -18.35 -6.68 -0.80
C GLU A 128 -17.03 -6.42 -1.52
N LEU A 129 -16.11 -7.38 -1.49
CA LEU A 129 -14.85 -7.28 -2.23
C LEU A 129 -15.04 -7.45 -3.73
N THR A 130 -16.15 -8.09 -4.14
CA THR A 130 -16.43 -8.42 -5.52
C THR A 130 -16.35 -7.16 -6.38
N ASN A 131 -15.37 -7.13 -7.30
CA ASN A 131 -15.12 -6.04 -8.23
C ASN A 131 -14.77 -4.69 -7.58
N ARG A 132 -14.47 -4.64 -6.27
CA ARG A 132 -14.17 -3.39 -5.54
C ARG A 132 -13.04 -2.59 -6.18
N TRP A 133 -12.04 -3.26 -6.75
CA TRP A 133 -10.89 -2.63 -7.37
C TRP A 133 -10.90 -2.67 -8.89
N ARG A 134 -12.01 -3.13 -9.51
CA ARG A 134 -12.14 -3.11 -10.97
C ARG A 134 -12.45 -1.69 -11.46
N GLY A 135 -11.76 -1.26 -12.51
CA GLY A 135 -11.94 0.07 -13.09
C GLY A 135 -11.66 1.16 -12.05
N ASP A 136 -12.56 2.13 -11.91
CA ASP A 136 -12.37 3.28 -11.00
C ASP A 136 -12.60 2.96 -9.51
N GLY A 137 -12.87 1.69 -9.17
CA GLY A 137 -13.21 1.28 -7.80
C GLY A 137 -12.09 1.49 -6.78
N ALA A 138 -10.83 1.35 -7.20
CA ALA A 138 -9.68 1.62 -6.35
C ALA A 138 -9.57 3.10 -5.98
N GLN A 139 -9.85 4.00 -6.93
CA GLN A 139 -9.82 5.45 -6.75
C GLN A 139 -10.97 5.92 -5.86
N LYS A 140 -12.15 5.32 -6.01
CA LYS A 140 -13.28 5.55 -5.08
C LYS A 140 -12.93 5.13 -3.66
N THR A 141 -12.35 3.94 -3.49
CA THR A 141 -11.90 3.47 -2.17
C THR A 141 -10.81 4.38 -1.60
N LEU A 142 -9.86 4.85 -2.43
CA LEU A 142 -8.83 5.78 -1.99
C LEU A 142 -9.43 7.13 -1.55
N ALA A 143 -10.41 7.63 -2.29
CA ALA A 143 -11.09 8.88 -1.97
C ALA A 143 -11.81 8.82 -0.60
N GLU A 144 -12.29 7.66 -0.16
CA GLU A 144 -12.89 7.48 1.18
C GLU A 144 -11.93 7.84 2.33
N PHE A 145 -10.62 7.79 2.09
CA PHE A 145 -9.59 8.19 3.05
C PHE A 145 -9.22 9.66 2.97
N ILE A 146 -9.26 10.25 1.78
CA ILE A 146 -8.91 11.66 1.53
C ILE A 146 -10.06 12.59 1.91
N THR A 147 -11.31 12.14 1.73
CA THR A 147 -12.49 12.94 2.06
C THR A 147 -12.80 12.84 3.55
N ALA A 148 -12.72 13.96 4.28
CA ALA A 148 -13.30 14.06 5.63
C ALA A 148 -14.82 13.74 5.56
N PRO A 149 -15.44 13.13 6.59
CA PRO A 149 -16.85 12.81 6.51
C PRO A 149 -17.66 14.11 6.37
N ALA A 150 -18.56 14.16 5.39
CA ALA A 150 -19.74 15.00 5.50
C ALA A 150 -20.42 14.62 6.82
N SER A 151 -20.58 15.59 7.69
CA SER A 151 -21.25 15.48 8.98
C SER A 151 -22.50 14.61 8.84
N ALA A 152 -22.59 13.57 9.67
CA ALA A 152 -23.85 12.86 9.86
C ALA A 152 -24.94 13.88 10.22
N ASP A 153 -26.10 13.77 9.55
CA ASP A 153 -27.32 14.50 9.89
C ASP A 153 -27.60 14.39 11.39
N GLY A 154 -27.24 15.43 12.12
CA GLY A 154 -27.60 15.68 13.50
C GLY A 154 -28.36 17.00 13.56
N PRO A 155 -29.38 17.14 14.43
CA PRO A 155 -30.20 18.34 14.46
C PRO A 155 -29.33 19.57 14.71
N GLN A 156 -29.48 20.57 13.83
CA GLN A 156 -28.73 21.81 13.84
C GLN A 156 -28.83 22.47 15.23
N PRO A 157 -27.72 22.68 15.96
CA PRO A 157 -27.78 23.29 17.28
C PRO A 157 -28.23 24.75 17.14
N THR A 158 -29.20 25.14 17.96
CA THR A 158 -29.71 26.52 18.01
C THR A 158 -28.60 27.48 18.47
N ALA A 159 -28.72 28.75 18.07
CA ALA A 159 -27.72 29.80 18.36
C ALA A 159 -27.34 29.94 19.85
N ALA A 160 -28.15 29.43 20.78
CA ALA A 160 -27.88 29.43 22.21
C ALA A 160 -26.83 28.38 22.65
N ALA A 161 -26.67 27.28 21.91
CA ALA A 161 -25.67 26.24 22.23
C ALA A 161 -24.26 26.62 21.79
N VAL A 162 -24.12 27.56 20.85
CA VAL A 162 -22.83 27.97 20.24
C VAL A 162 -21.97 28.77 21.22
N ALA A 163 -22.57 29.40 22.23
CA ALA A 163 -21.85 30.21 23.21
C ALA A 163 -21.16 29.38 24.33
N ALA A 164 -21.50 28.10 24.50
CA ALA A 164 -21.04 27.28 25.62
C ALA A 164 -19.92 26.27 25.29
N VAL A 165 -19.52 26.13 24.02
CA VAL A 165 -18.55 25.08 23.59
C VAL A 165 -17.15 25.62 23.32
N ALA A 166 -16.84 26.86 23.68
CA ALA A 166 -15.54 27.51 23.42
C ALA A 166 -14.35 26.96 24.25
N ALA A 167 -14.44 25.76 24.84
CA ALA A 167 -13.40 25.21 25.71
C ALA A 167 -13.24 23.68 25.64
N VAL A 168 -13.52 23.05 24.50
CA VAL A 168 -13.12 21.65 24.26
C VAL A 168 -12.28 21.62 23.00
N PRO A 169 -11.00 21.22 23.04
CA PRO A 169 -10.25 21.04 21.80
C PRO A 169 -10.98 19.97 20.99
N ALA A 170 -11.43 20.34 19.79
CA ALA A 170 -12.00 19.41 18.85
C ALA A 170 -10.98 18.28 18.64
N SER A 171 -11.31 17.09 19.14
CA SER A 171 -10.53 15.88 18.86
C SER A 171 -10.42 15.76 17.34
N ALA A 172 -9.19 15.79 16.82
CA ALA A 172 -8.93 15.59 15.40
C ALA A 172 -9.70 14.33 14.93
N PRO A 173 -10.37 14.39 13.76
CA PRO A 173 -11.08 13.23 13.24
C PRO A 173 -10.12 12.05 13.19
N LYS A 174 -10.51 10.94 13.82
CA LYS A 174 -9.72 9.69 13.86
C LYS A 174 -9.29 9.35 12.43
N GLU A 175 -7.99 9.37 12.18
CA GLU A 175 -7.40 9.14 10.87
C GLU A 175 -7.88 7.79 10.33
N ARG A 176 -8.62 7.80 9.21
CA ARG A 176 -9.17 6.59 8.59
C ARG A 176 -8.10 5.78 7.89
N TRP A 177 -7.04 6.44 7.44
CA TRP A 177 -5.92 5.80 6.76
C TRP A 177 -5.14 4.96 7.76
N GLN A 178 -5.27 3.64 7.62
CA GLN A 178 -4.55 2.67 8.43
C GLN A 178 -3.70 1.80 7.49
N PRO A 179 -2.44 2.18 7.24
CA PRO A 179 -1.60 1.53 6.21
C PRO A 179 -1.35 0.04 6.50
N ASP A 180 -1.53 -0.37 7.75
CA ASP A 180 -1.26 -1.73 8.22
C ASP A 180 -2.51 -2.63 8.22
N HIS A 181 -3.69 -2.06 7.94
CA HIS A 181 -4.99 -2.73 8.00
C HIS A 181 -5.60 -2.84 6.61
N GLY A 182 -5.87 -4.05 6.14
CA GLY A 182 -6.58 -4.23 4.88
C GLY A 182 -6.49 -5.62 4.27
N VAL A 183 -6.67 -5.68 2.95
CA VAL A 183 -6.61 -6.95 2.23
C VAL A 183 -5.22 -7.17 1.64
N LEU A 184 -4.57 -8.25 2.07
CA LEU A 184 -3.31 -8.72 1.54
C LEU A 184 -3.56 -9.75 0.44
N PHE A 185 -3.02 -9.50 -0.73
CA PHE A 185 -2.93 -10.45 -1.84
C PHE A 185 -1.51 -10.97 -1.93
N THR A 186 -1.31 -12.28 -1.92
CA THR A 186 0.01 -12.89 -2.08
C THR A 186 0.08 -13.71 -3.37
N SER A 187 1.27 -13.76 -3.94
CA SER A 187 1.59 -14.63 -5.06
C SER A 187 2.86 -15.40 -4.76
N THR A 188 2.71 -16.69 -4.53
CA THR A 188 3.79 -17.60 -4.12
C THR A 188 4.14 -18.53 -5.29
N PRO A 189 5.41 -18.57 -5.74
CA PRO A 189 5.84 -19.52 -6.75
C PRO A 189 5.89 -20.94 -6.16
N THR A 190 5.43 -21.91 -6.94
CA THR A 190 5.48 -23.35 -6.64
C THR A 190 6.01 -24.10 -7.86
N LEU A 191 6.28 -25.40 -7.72
CA LEU A 191 6.70 -26.26 -8.84
C LEU A 191 5.63 -26.39 -9.94
N PHE A 192 4.37 -26.07 -9.65
CA PHE A 192 3.23 -26.21 -10.57
C PHE A 192 2.66 -24.86 -11.03
N GLY A 193 3.42 -23.78 -10.86
CA GLY A 193 2.99 -22.41 -11.17
C GLY A 193 2.84 -21.57 -9.91
N ARG A 194 2.02 -20.52 -9.97
CA ARG A 194 1.82 -19.59 -8.86
C ARG A 194 0.51 -19.87 -8.15
N VAL A 195 0.57 -19.88 -6.82
CA VAL A 195 -0.61 -19.92 -5.96
C VAL A 195 -0.88 -18.51 -5.47
N TYR A 196 -2.13 -18.09 -5.58
CA TYR A 196 -2.61 -16.80 -5.12
C TYR A 196 -3.49 -16.99 -3.90
N ASN A 197 -3.21 -16.23 -2.84
CA ASN A 197 -4.01 -16.23 -1.63
C ASN A 197 -4.37 -14.81 -1.25
N SER A 198 -5.50 -14.67 -0.56
CA SER A 198 -6.01 -13.38 -0.11
C SER A 198 -6.38 -13.46 1.35
N PHE A 199 -5.96 -12.45 2.10
CA PHE A 199 -6.13 -12.40 3.55
C PHE A 199 -6.64 -11.03 3.97
N TYR A 200 -7.46 -10.97 5.00
CA TYR A 200 -7.73 -9.74 5.72
C TYR A 200 -6.79 -9.64 6.92
N CYS A 201 -6.02 -8.56 7.02
CA CYS A 201 -5.07 -8.33 8.11
C CYS A 201 -5.48 -7.09 8.92
N ASP A 202 -5.49 -7.21 10.25
CA ASP A 202 -6.02 -6.21 11.19
C ASP A 202 -4.94 -5.34 11.85
N GLY A 203 -3.85 -5.01 11.15
CA GLY A 203 -2.87 -4.04 11.63
C GLY A 203 -1.43 -4.50 11.76
N THR A 204 -1.05 -5.61 11.12
CA THR A 204 0.35 -6.10 11.13
C THR A 204 1.09 -5.93 9.81
N GLN A 205 0.55 -5.16 8.86
CA GLN A 205 1.06 -5.05 7.48
C GLN A 205 1.13 -6.39 6.74
N GLY A 206 0.39 -7.41 7.17
CA GLY A 206 0.61 -8.76 6.65
C GLY A 206 2.04 -9.27 6.92
N ARG A 207 2.75 -8.72 7.91
CA ARG A 207 4.05 -9.25 8.35
C ARG A 207 3.86 -10.35 9.39
N ASP A 208 2.82 -10.22 10.20
CA ASP A 208 2.37 -11.28 11.09
C ASP A 208 1.08 -11.89 10.53
N MET A 209 1.27 -13.00 9.81
CA MET A 209 0.20 -13.80 9.22
C MET A 209 -0.72 -14.45 10.25
N SER A 210 -0.33 -14.57 11.52
CA SER A 210 -1.20 -15.10 12.57
C SER A 210 -2.39 -14.19 12.88
N ARG A 211 -2.24 -12.90 12.53
CA ARG A 211 -3.28 -11.86 12.64
C ARG A 211 -4.00 -11.58 11.33
N CYS A 212 -3.81 -12.46 10.35
CA CYS A 212 -4.48 -12.40 9.07
C CYS A 212 -5.46 -13.57 8.93
N GLU A 213 -6.68 -13.27 8.50
CA GLU A 213 -7.71 -14.26 8.24
C GLU A 213 -7.81 -14.54 6.75
N VAL A 214 -7.86 -15.82 6.37
CA VAL A 214 -8.03 -16.22 4.97
C VAL A 214 -9.40 -15.77 4.47
N LEU A 215 -9.42 -15.09 3.33
CA LEU A 215 -10.66 -14.74 2.64
C LEU A 215 -10.97 -15.81 1.60
N SER A 216 -12.02 -16.61 1.86
CA SER A 216 -12.56 -17.54 0.87
C SER A 216 -13.11 -16.77 -0.34
N ASP A 217 -12.94 -17.33 -1.55
CA ASP A 217 -13.42 -16.76 -2.82
C ASP A 217 -12.85 -15.39 -3.24
N ALA A 218 -11.78 -14.95 -2.60
CA ALA A 218 -11.11 -13.68 -2.90
C ALA A 218 -9.98 -13.82 -3.94
N ASP A 219 -10.26 -14.37 -5.13
CA ASP A 219 -9.28 -14.47 -6.21
C ASP A 219 -8.88 -13.07 -6.73
N PRO A 220 -7.59 -12.67 -6.72
CA PRO A 220 -7.17 -11.33 -7.13
C PRO A 220 -7.56 -10.96 -8.56
N TYR A 221 -7.67 -11.91 -9.49
CA TYR A 221 -8.16 -11.65 -10.85
C TYR A 221 -9.66 -11.37 -10.85
N LYS A 222 -10.44 -12.15 -10.10
CA LYS A 222 -11.90 -11.94 -9.98
C LYS A 222 -12.23 -10.61 -9.29
N LEU A 223 -11.41 -10.18 -8.34
CA LEU A 223 -11.60 -8.93 -7.61
C LEU A 223 -11.13 -7.68 -8.37
N GLY A 224 -10.48 -7.87 -9.53
CA GLY A 224 -9.93 -6.77 -10.32
C GLY A 224 -8.63 -6.19 -9.75
N VAL A 225 -7.93 -6.94 -8.90
CA VAL A 225 -6.62 -6.58 -8.35
C VAL A 225 -5.49 -7.00 -9.27
N LEU A 226 -5.69 -8.04 -10.09
CA LEU A 226 -4.79 -8.43 -11.18
C LEU A 226 -5.55 -8.43 -12.50
N SER A 227 -4.87 -8.01 -13.56
CA SER A 227 -5.41 -8.09 -14.92
C SER A 227 -5.17 -9.50 -15.50
N PRO A 228 -6.15 -10.05 -16.27
CA PRO A 228 -6.00 -11.36 -16.94
C PRO A 228 -4.79 -11.47 -17.85
#